data_AF-M2RXK8-F1
#
_entry.id   AF-M2RXK8-F1
#
_cell.length_a   1.000
_cell.length_b   1.000
_cell.length_c   1.000
_cell.angle_alpha   90.00
_cell.angle_beta   90.00
_cell.angle_gamma   90.00
#
_symmetry.space_group_name_H-M   'P 1'
#
loop_
_entity.id
_entity.type
_entity.pdbx_description
1 polymer ?
#
loop_
_entity_poly.entity_id
_entity_poly.type
_entity_poly.pdbx_seq_one_letter_code
_entity_poly.pdbx_strand_id
1 'polypeptide(L)'
;MKQLDTVYLMKVIPHIRDMKDIQNIELINKKCGVAINSLKVNPWFTSEKDINKFCRIFNPPTCNCNLLPVDETILMKVEKIKNYDIDNFLRTMEMFDEERMIEEGEEEIGITEKEKERIRKIIQKVETITCLSDIPEELIEILIENMQKGIKIRCGEVFSVLFERIIDKVKIKEEKYPSEIIIEGNTNGVWIRNIEKKNIRIIYDDIPEKVISNTPKGIKSTINEIDIKPKRIILKRNEEYKRMSLKEAEEICIIRMKDSTFEGLFDNCKKLYIDECENCKFIIKQNEINKMKITRCKNTEITGKLDNLEEIVTIDNEECSIPETKKNTKEDTEIIDMNNQKKDIEIETDKKHVIIRNGYDSIIKIKSDINSDVTIENSEDIIFEGEYEEYGNIQFNNCKNKEQKEYNEQEIKSRIRYAQSIIINKCENMKFDIDEVKELLEVVDSKVGIFVRPFPCDVKTDTIHIENSQLISFSSFASCNKGIIINSSGINSISYCQEEVIMKRMQDVKFMLSEKLKKLEMEECSGIDIDSDVKGKEVKMIKCQNMKIIDTSNSIQPIECDNVKVITEQQNGMGSGFGRFLASGNIAMGGFGGEFLH
;
A
#
# COMPACT_ATOMS: atom_id res chain seq x y z
N MET A 1 40.06 29.16 -9.45
CA MET A 1 39.69 28.13 -8.45
C MET A 1 38.70 28.62 -7.39
N LYS A 2 38.88 29.78 -6.71
CA LYS A 2 37.98 30.22 -5.61
C LYS A 2 36.47 30.36 -5.96
N GLN A 3 36.11 30.69 -7.20
CA GLN A 3 34.70 30.78 -7.62
C GLN A 3 34.07 29.42 -7.98
N LEU A 4 34.88 28.40 -8.31
CA LEU A 4 34.37 27.07 -8.67
C LEU A 4 33.80 26.35 -7.44
N ASP A 5 34.44 26.49 -6.28
CA ASP A 5 34.01 25.82 -5.04
C ASP A 5 32.65 26.33 -4.55
N THR A 6 32.42 27.65 -4.59
CA THR A 6 31.13 28.26 -4.20
C THR A 6 30.02 27.87 -5.18
N VAL A 7 30.29 27.90 -6.48
CA VAL A 7 29.31 27.48 -7.51
C VAL A 7 28.97 26.00 -7.39
N TYR A 8 29.95 25.15 -7.07
CA TYR A 8 29.72 23.74 -6.81
C TYR A 8 28.82 23.52 -5.58
N LEU A 9 29.14 24.19 -4.46
CA LEU A 9 28.32 24.10 -3.25
C LEU A 9 26.89 24.62 -3.48
N MET A 10 26.72 25.69 -4.25
CA MET A 10 25.38 26.19 -4.61
C MET A 10 24.58 25.22 -5.48
N LYS A 11 25.21 24.25 -6.15
CA LYS A 11 24.52 23.15 -6.84
C LYS A 11 24.17 22.01 -5.90
N VAL A 12 24.98 21.74 -4.88
CA VAL A 12 24.78 20.62 -3.96
C VAL A 12 23.76 20.97 -2.87
N ILE A 13 23.90 22.14 -2.25
CA ILE A 13 23.10 22.53 -1.07
C ILE A 13 21.58 22.49 -1.31
N PRO A 14 21.03 22.88 -2.48
CA PRO A 14 19.59 22.77 -2.74
C PRO A 14 19.01 21.36 -2.62
N HIS A 15 19.84 20.32 -2.78
CA HIS A 15 19.43 18.90 -2.71
C HIS A 15 19.51 18.31 -1.30
N ILE A 16 19.91 19.10 -0.31
CA ILE A 16 19.99 18.67 1.09
C ILE A 16 18.59 18.66 1.71
N ARG A 17 18.28 17.58 2.42
CA ARG A 17 16.92 17.28 2.91
C ARG A 17 16.67 17.64 4.36
N ASP A 18 17.72 17.93 5.14
CA ASP A 18 17.59 18.28 6.56
C ASP A 18 18.48 19.45 6.98
N MET A 19 18.09 20.12 8.06
CA MET A 19 18.82 21.26 8.60
C MET A 19 20.13 20.85 9.29
N LYS A 20 20.27 19.60 9.76
CA LYS A 20 21.46 19.14 10.47
C LYS A 20 22.67 19.14 9.52
N ASP A 21 22.48 18.67 8.29
CA ASP A 21 23.50 18.65 7.26
C ASP A 21 23.88 20.07 6.80
N ILE A 22 22.93 21.00 6.75
CA ILE A 22 23.21 22.42 6.51
C ILE A 22 24.11 22.99 7.60
N GLN A 23 23.81 22.71 8.86
CA GLN A 23 24.62 23.15 10.00
C GLN A 23 26.02 22.50 9.98
N ASN A 24 26.10 21.21 9.65
CA ASN A 24 27.38 20.52 9.48
C ASN A 24 28.22 21.19 8.38
N ILE A 25 27.62 21.49 7.23
CA ILE A 25 28.29 22.15 6.10
C ILE A 25 28.75 23.56 6.46
N GLU A 26 27.90 24.33 7.15
CA GLU A 26 28.23 25.67 7.65
C GLU A 26 29.48 25.64 8.56
N LEU A 27 29.62 24.60 9.40
CA LEU A 27 30.72 24.42 10.33
C LEU A 27 32.04 24.00 9.65
N ILE A 28 32.02 23.44 8.43
CA ILE A 28 33.24 23.00 7.72
C ILE A 28 34.18 24.18 7.49
N ASN A 29 33.69 25.30 6.95
CA ASN A 29 34.45 26.53 6.81
C ASN A 29 33.56 27.75 6.51
N LYS A 30 34.10 28.96 6.70
CA LYS A 30 33.39 30.24 6.44
C LYS A 30 32.84 30.39 5.01
N LYS A 31 33.44 29.75 4.00
CA LYS A 31 32.96 29.84 2.60
C LYS A 31 31.67 29.05 2.39
N CYS A 32 31.47 27.95 3.12
CA CYS A 32 30.22 27.20 3.12
C CYS A 32 29.06 28.07 3.60
N GLY A 33 29.24 28.81 4.71
CA GLY A 33 28.25 29.77 5.19
C GLY A 33 27.92 30.89 4.17
N VAL A 34 28.93 31.39 3.44
CA VAL A 34 28.71 32.35 2.34
C VAL A 34 27.90 31.71 1.19
N ALA A 35 28.20 30.46 0.84
CA ALA A 35 27.48 29.74 -0.22
C ALA A 35 26.00 29.51 0.15
N ILE A 36 25.72 29.10 1.39
CA ILE A 36 24.36 28.91 1.91
C ILE A 36 23.56 30.22 1.83
N ASN A 37 24.11 31.32 2.34
CA ASN A 37 23.46 32.64 2.27
C ASN A 37 23.27 33.14 0.83
N SER A 38 24.15 32.74 -0.09
CA SER A 38 24.09 33.15 -1.51
C SER A 38 22.99 32.46 -2.31
N LEU A 39 22.39 31.36 -1.81
CA LEU A 39 21.30 30.66 -2.49
C LEU A 39 20.02 31.48 -2.58
N LYS A 40 19.81 32.39 -1.61
CA LYS A 40 18.61 33.24 -1.51
C LYS A 40 17.27 32.48 -1.37
N VAL A 41 17.33 31.16 -1.23
CA VAL A 41 16.19 30.25 -1.05
C VAL A 41 16.62 29.09 -0.15
N ASN A 42 15.69 28.52 0.61
CA ASN A 42 15.96 27.29 1.36
C ASN A 42 16.05 26.05 0.44
N PRO A 43 16.81 25.02 0.85
CA PRO A 43 16.83 23.70 0.22
C PRO A 43 15.47 23.00 0.18
N TRP A 44 15.42 21.88 -0.57
CA TRP A 44 14.28 20.98 -0.59
C TRP A 44 14.20 20.10 0.67
N PHE A 45 13.95 20.73 1.82
CA PHE A 45 13.73 20.05 3.09
C PHE A 45 12.46 19.21 3.08
N THR A 46 12.49 18.10 3.82
CA THR A 46 11.34 17.19 3.98
C THR A 46 10.56 17.42 5.26
N SER A 47 10.88 18.46 6.05
CA SER A 47 10.17 18.80 7.28
C SER A 47 9.91 20.30 7.40
N GLU A 48 8.73 20.64 7.94
CA GLU A 48 8.31 22.03 8.22
C GLU A 48 9.28 22.72 9.19
N LYS A 49 9.67 22.01 10.25
CA LYS A 49 10.60 22.48 11.29
C LYS A 49 11.91 22.97 10.70
N ASP A 50 12.45 22.28 9.69
CA ASP A 50 13.71 22.62 9.07
C ASP A 50 13.60 23.84 8.15
N ILE A 51 12.50 23.96 7.40
CA ILE A 51 12.22 25.18 6.61
C ILE A 51 12.12 26.38 7.55
N ASN A 52 11.31 26.27 8.61
CA ASN A 52 11.10 27.33 9.57
C ASN A 52 12.42 27.74 10.25
N LYS A 53 13.23 26.76 10.67
CA LYS A 53 14.53 27.01 11.31
C LYS A 53 15.53 27.66 10.34
N PHE A 54 15.62 27.18 9.10
CA PHE A 54 16.50 27.76 8.09
C PHE A 54 16.12 29.21 7.80
N CYS A 55 14.84 29.48 7.55
CA CYS A 55 14.37 30.81 7.22
C CYS A 55 14.58 31.82 8.37
N ARG A 56 14.46 31.38 9.63
CA ARG A 56 14.75 32.22 10.81
C ARG A 56 16.25 32.53 10.98
N ILE A 57 17.13 31.60 10.62
CA ILE A 57 18.59 31.77 10.77
C ILE A 57 19.17 32.59 9.62
N PHE A 58 18.82 32.22 8.38
CA PHE A 58 19.47 32.76 7.17
C PHE A 58 18.67 33.87 6.48
N ASN A 59 17.41 34.10 6.85
CA ASN A 59 16.53 35.14 6.30
C ASN A 59 16.56 35.23 4.75
N PRO A 60 16.34 34.11 4.03
CA PRO A 60 16.35 34.14 2.58
C PRO A 60 15.19 35.02 2.04
N PRO A 61 15.40 35.79 0.96
CA PRO A 61 14.32 36.56 0.35
C PRO A 61 13.24 35.68 -0.28
N THR A 62 13.55 34.43 -0.65
CA THR A 62 12.58 33.45 -1.16
C THR A 62 12.41 32.31 -0.18
N CYS A 63 11.17 31.98 0.17
CA CYS A 63 10.82 30.75 0.88
C CYS A 63 10.26 29.73 -0.12
N ASN A 64 10.86 28.55 -0.18
CA ASN A 64 10.29 27.39 -0.85
C ASN A 64 9.61 26.51 0.20
N CYS A 65 8.29 26.46 0.17
CA CYS A 65 7.50 25.72 1.16
C CYS A 65 7.56 24.21 0.96
N ASN A 66 8.02 23.73 -0.21
CA ASN A 66 8.07 22.29 -0.54
C ASN A 66 6.75 21.55 -0.28
N LEU A 67 5.60 22.24 -0.42
CA LEU A 67 4.27 21.71 -0.09
C LEU A 67 4.06 21.38 1.40
N LEU A 68 4.82 22.00 2.30
CA LEU A 68 4.72 21.84 3.75
C LEU A 68 4.10 23.09 4.41
N PRO A 69 3.47 22.95 5.59
CA PRO A 69 2.76 24.04 6.29
C PRO A 69 3.72 25.04 6.97
N VAL A 70 4.42 25.86 6.19
CA VAL A 70 5.38 26.84 6.71
C VAL A 70 4.69 27.92 7.57
N ASP A 71 5.32 28.28 8.68
CA ASP A 71 4.85 29.29 9.62
C ASP A 71 4.55 30.62 8.91
N GLU A 72 3.32 31.12 9.08
CA GLU A 72 2.86 32.36 8.47
C GLU A 72 3.76 33.56 8.80
N THR A 73 4.34 33.61 10.02
CA THR A 73 5.24 34.71 10.39
C THR A 73 6.48 34.79 9.49
N ILE A 74 6.87 33.68 8.87
CA ILE A 74 7.94 33.60 7.88
C ILE A 74 7.41 34.02 6.51
N LEU A 75 6.27 33.49 6.07
CA LEU A 75 5.63 33.83 4.79
C LEU A 75 5.35 35.35 4.68
N MET A 76 4.99 35.97 5.80
CA MET A 76 4.74 37.41 5.89
C MET A 76 6.01 38.25 5.79
N LYS A 77 7.20 37.70 6.07
CA LYS A 77 8.49 38.42 6.01
C LYS A 77 9.21 38.27 4.68
N VAL A 78 9.10 37.12 4.02
CA VAL A 78 9.81 36.87 2.76
C VAL A 78 9.25 37.71 1.61
N GLU A 79 10.06 37.92 0.58
CA GLU A 79 9.67 38.64 -0.63
C GLU A 79 8.90 37.74 -1.60
N LYS A 80 9.29 36.46 -1.67
CA LYS A 80 8.76 35.48 -2.63
C LYS A 80 8.49 34.14 -1.98
N ILE A 81 7.45 33.45 -2.45
CA ILE A 81 7.02 32.14 -1.98
C ILE A 81 6.95 31.17 -3.16
N LYS A 82 7.50 29.97 -3.00
CA LYS A 82 7.45 28.87 -3.98
C LYS A 82 6.86 27.61 -3.37
N ASN A 83 6.19 26.83 -4.20
CA ASN A 83 5.56 25.55 -3.90
C ASN A 83 4.66 25.67 -2.67
N TYR A 84 3.87 26.74 -2.65
CA TYR A 84 2.87 26.98 -1.62
C TYR A 84 1.70 26.04 -1.90
N ASP A 85 1.33 25.26 -0.91
CA ASP A 85 0.13 24.43 -0.99
C ASP A 85 -0.99 25.15 -0.23
N ILE A 86 -2.03 25.55 -0.97
CA ILE A 86 -3.16 26.33 -0.46
C ILE A 86 -4.01 25.53 0.53
N ASP A 87 -3.96 24.20 0.45
CA ASP A 87 -4.70 23.30 1.33
C ASP A 87 -4.22 23.46 2.78
N ASN A 88 -2.97 23.89 3.00
CA ASN A 88 -2.45 24.23 4.33
C ASN A 88 -3.15 25.45 4.94
N PHE A 89 -3.63 26.40 4.13
CA PHE A 89 -4.40 27.52 4.64
C PHE A 89 -5.77 27.07 5.17
N LEU A 90 -6.44 26.17 4.44
CA LEU A 90 -7.72 25.59 4.87
C LEU A 90 -7.58 24.83 6.19
N ARG A 91 -6.55 23.99 6.33
CA ARG A 91 -6.26 23.28 7.59
C ARG A 91 -6.07 24.24 8.77
N THR A 92 -5.43 25.39 8.54
CA THR A 92 -5.31 26.40 9.60
C THR A 92 -6.63 27.07 9.94
N MET A 93 -7.58 27.18 9.00
CA MET A 93 -8.92 27.70 9.26
C MET A 93 -9.78 26.69 10.04
N GLU A 94 -9.76 25.42 9.65
CA GLU A 94 -10.52 24.34 10.30
C GLU A 94 -10.18 24.23 11.80
N MET A 95 -8.89 24.39 12.16
CA MET A 95 -8.46 24.45 13.57
C MET A 95 -9.06 25.64 14.36
N PHE A 96 -9.34 26.77 13.71
CA PHE A 96 -9.97 27.93 14.34
C PHE A 96 -11.50 27.82 14.36
N ASP A 97 -12.10 27.10 13.41
CA ASP A 97 -13.55 26.90 13.35
C ASP A 97 -14.03 25.94 14.44
N GLU A 98 -13.25 24.92 14.83
CA GLU A 98 -13.54 24.08 16.01
C GLU A 98 -13.59 24.90 17.32
N GLU A 99 -12.71 25.90 17.46
CA GLU A 99 -12.74 26.82 18.63
C GLU A 99 -13.93 27.79 18.57
N ARG A 100 -14.34 28.26 17.38
CA ARG A 100 -15.46 29.19 17.19
C ARG A 100 -16.84 28.53 17.33
N MET A 101 -17.00 27.29 16.86
CA MET A 101 -18.26 26.54 16.99
C MET A 101 -18.63 26.22 18.44
N ILE A 102 -17.65 26.20 19.35
CA ILE A 102 -17.87 26.08 20.79
C ILE A 102 -18.49 27.35 21.40
N GLU A 103 -18.26 28.53 20.80
CA GLU A 103 -18.70 29.82 21.35
C GLU A 103 -20.00 30.37 20.73
N GLU A 104 -20.31 30.12 19.45
CA GLU A 104 -21.37 30.87 18.73
C GLU A 104 -22.52 30.03 18.13
N GLY A 105 -22.49 28.69 18.24
CA GLY A 105 -23.55 27.82 17.70
C GLY A 105 -23.42 27.53 16.19
N GLU A 106 -24.18 26.54 15.71
CA GLU A 106 -24.07 25.94 14.36
C GLU A 106 -24.54 26.86 13.21
N GLU A 107 -23.77 27.89 12.86
CA GLU A 107 -23.83 28.54 11.55
C GLU A 107 -22.57 28.21 10.72
N GLU A 108 -22.72 28.04 9.39
CA GLU A 108 -21.60 27.92 8.45
C GLU A 108 -20.71 29.17 8.55
N ILE A 109 -19.55 29.03 9.20
CA ILE A 109 -18.59 30.13 9.35
C ILE A 109 -17.89 30.33 8.01
N GLY A 110 -18.28 31.37 7.27
CA GLY A 110 -17.57 31.81 6.06
C GLY A 110 -16.16 32.35 6.37
N ILE A 111 -15.33 32.56 5.33
CA ILE A 111 -13.97 33.09 5.50
C ILE A 111 -14.06 34.50 6.11
N THR A 112 -13.42 34.73 7.25
CA THR A 112 -13.46 36.05 7.91
C THR A 112 -12.63 37.08 7.14
N GLU A 113 -12.96 38.38 7.25
CA GLU A 113 -12.15 39.43 6.58
C GLU A 113 -10.68 39.44 7.03
N LYS A 114 -10.39 39.01 8.26
CA LYS A 114 -9.02 38.86 8.76
C LYS A 114 -8.28 37.74 8.03
N GLU A 115 -8.92 36.61 7.79
CA GLU A 115 -8.38 35.48 7.02
C GLU A 115 -8.20 35.87 5.55
N LYS A 116 -9.18 36.55 4.95
CA LYS A 116 -9.05 37.07 3.58
C LYS A 116 -7.84 37.99 3.44
N GLU A 117 -7.64 38.90 4.38
CA GLU A 117 -6.50 39.82 4.35
C GLU A 117 -5.15 39.11 4.52
N ARG A 118 -5.09 38.04 5.33
CA ARG A 118 -3.90 37.20 5.48
C ARG A 118 -3.55 36.49 4.17
N ILE A 119 -4.51 35.77 3.59
CA ILE A 119 -4.26 35.00 2.38
C ILE A 119 -3.98 35.88 1.17
N ARG A 120 -4.63 37.06 1.05
CA ARG A 120 -4.30 38.07 0.02
C ARG A 120 -2.82 38.43 0.05
N LYS A 121 -2.27 38.74 1.25
CA LYS A 121 -0.86 39.10 1.41
C LYS A 121 0.10 37.97 1.08
N ILE A 122 -0.29 36.73 1.37
CA ILE A 122 0.50 35.55 1.02
C ILE A 122 0.49 35.35 -0.49
N ILE A 123 -0.69 35.28 -1.12
CA ILE A 123 -0.87 35.03 -2.56
C ILE A 123 -0.13 36.07 -3.40
N GLN A 124 -0.14 37.34 -2.97
CA GLN A 124 0.61 38.41 -3.62
C GLN A 124 2.13 38.19 -3.64
N LYS A 125 2.68 37.16 -2.99
CA LYS A 125 4.10 36.79 -3.00
C LYS A 125 4.36 35.43 -3.65
N VAL A 126 3.31 34.69 -4.02
CA VAL A 126 3.42 33.32 -4.52
C VAL A 126 3.80 33.29 -6.00
N GLU A 127 4.91 32.64 -6.31
CA GLU A 127 5.34 32.36 -7.69
C GLU A 127 4.82 31.00 -8.19
N THR A 128 4.73 29.99 -7.31
CA THR A 128 4.19 28.67 -7.65
C THR A 128 3.27 28.15 -6.55
N ILE A 129 2.06 27.75 -6.94
CA ILE A 129 1.00 27.26 -6.04
C ILE A 129 0.52 25.87 -6.45
N THR A 130 0.17 25.06 -5.45
CA THR A 130 -0.47 23.75 -5.60
C THR A 130 -1.83 23.77 -4.91
N CYS A 131 -2.85 23.20 -5.55
CA CYS A 131 -4.21 23.06 -5.03
C CYS A 131 -4.83 21.76 -5.56
N LEU A 132 -4.68 20.66 -4.83
CA LEU A 132 -5.20 19.37 -5.27
C LEU A 132 -6.58 19.04 -4.68
N SER A 133 -6.96 19.72 -3.60
CA SER A 133 -8.28 19.59 -2.97
C SER A 133 -9.34 20.51 -3.59
N ASP A 134 -10.59 20.25 -3.21
CA ASP A 134 -11.72 21.14 -3.49
C ASP A 134 -11.71 22.30 -2.49
N ILE A 135 -11.61 23.54 -3.00
CA ILE A 135 -11.57 24.74 -2.16
C ILE A 135 -12.78 25.64 -2.41
N PRO A 136 -13.22 26.44 -1.42
CA PRO A 136 -14.35 27.34 -1.58
C PRO A 136 -14.18 28.33 -2.75
N GLU A 137 -15.26 28.62 -3.48
CA GLU A 137 -15.23 29.57 -4.61
C GLU A 137 -14.69 30.95 -4.21
N GLU A 138 -15.00 31.40 -3.00
CA GLU A 138 -14.49 32.66 -2.45
C GLU A 138 -12.95 32.69 -2.37
N LEU A 139 -12.31 31.56 -2.04
CA LEU A 139 -10.85 31.47 -1.98
C LEU A 139 -10.23 31.48 -3.38
N ILE A 140 -10.91 30.86 -4.35
CA ILE A 140 -10.52 30.90 -5.77
C ILE A 140 -10.62 32.33 -6.32
N GLU A 141 -11.67 33.07 -5.97
CA GLU A 141 -11.82 34.49 -6.32
C GLU A 141 -10.67 35.32 -5.74
N ILE A 142 -10.37 35.16 -4.45
CA ILE A 142 -9.24 35.84 -3.81
C ILE A 142 -7.92 35.53 -4.51
N LEU A 143 -7.68 34.26 -4.88
CA LEU A 143 -6.51 33.84 -5.63
C LEU A 143 -6.41 34.54 -6.98
N ILE A 144 -7.48 34.53 -7.77
CA ILE A 144 -7.50 35.13 -9.11
C ILE A 144 -7.27 36.65 -9.06
N GLU A 145 -7.84 37.33 -8.07
CA GLU A 145 -7.71 38.79 -7.94
C GLU A 145 -6.29 39.21 -7.53
N ASN A 146 -5.61 38.39 -6.72
CA ASN A 146 -4.37 38.74 -6.03
C ASN A 146 -3.13 38.05 -6.58
N MET A 147 -3.27 37.06 -7.47
CA MET A 147 -2.14 36.37 -8.08
C MET A 147 -1.20 37.33 -8.83
N GLN A 148 0.10 37.09 -8.69
CA GLN A 148 1.11 37.84 -9.42
C GLN A 148 1.15 37.46 -10.89
N LYS A 149 1.59 38.41 -11.72
CA LYS A 149 1.91 38.13 -13.12
C LYS A 149 2.96 37.02 -13.20
N GLY A 150 2.63 35.97 -13.96
CA GLY A 150 3.54 34.86 -14.19
C GLY A 150 3.48 33.73 -13.17
N ILE A 151 2.51 33.74 -12.25
CA ILE A 151 2.26 32.61 -11.33
C ILE A 151 2.13 31.29 -12.10
N LYS A 152 2.60 30.19 -11.50
CA LYS A 152 2.35 28.82 -11.98
C LYS A 152 1.43 28.10 -11.02
N ILE A 153 0.47 27.37 -11.57
CA ILE A 153 -0.56 26.66 -10.81
C ILE A 153 -0.47 25.17 -11.12
N ARG A 154 -0.41 24.34 -10.09
CA ARG A 154 -0.64 22.88 -10.16
C ARG A 154 -1.95 22.57 -9.45
N CYS A 155 -2.87 21.88 -10.09
CA CYS A 155 -4.18 21.66 -9.50
C CYS A 155 -4.87 20.36 -9.92
N GLY A 156 -5.85 19.93 -9.14
CA GLY A 156 -6.76 18.84 -9.51
C GLY A 156 -7.77 19.25 -10.60
N GLU A 157 -8.45 18.26 -11.17
CA GLU A 157 -9.47 18.45 -12.21
C GLU A 157 -10.60 19.38 -11.76
N VAL A 158 -11.20 19.13 -10.59
CA VAL A 158 -12.36 19.87 -10.09
C VAL A 158 -12.02 21.34 -9.87
N PHE A 159 -10.90 21.63 -9.20
CA PHE A 159 -10.39 22.99 -9.06
C PHE A 159 -10.21 23.67 -10.42
N SER A 160 -9.63 22.98 -11.41
CA SER A 160 -9.36 23.58 -12.73
C SER A 160 -10.63 24.04 -13.44
N VAL A 161 -11.74 23.29 -13.30
CA VAL A 161 -13.05 23.65 -13.85
C VAL A 161 -13.59 24.90 -13.18
N LEU A 162 -13.55 24.95 -11.84
CA LEU A 162 -14.03 26.09 -11.06
C LEU A 162 -13.18 27.34 -11.32
N PHE A 163 -11.87 27.18 -11.39
CA PHE A 163 -10.93 28.25 -11.68
C PHE A 163 -11.20 28.92 -13.03
N GLU A 164 -11.42 28.13 -14.10
CA GLU A 164 -11.80 28.67 -15.41
C GLU A 164 -13.15 29.40 -15.38
N ARG A 165 -14.15 28.84 -14.67
CA ARG A 165 -15.47 29.46 -14.51
C ARG A 165 -15.38 30.81 -13.79
N ILE A 166 -14.55 30.90 -12.75
CA ILE A 166 -14.39 32.13 -11.96
C ILE A 166 -13.54 33.15 -12.71
N ILE A 167 -12.52 32.75 -13.47
CA ILE A 167 -11.78 33.67 -14.36
C ILE A 167 -12.74 34.40 -15.31
N ASP A 168 -13.70 33.68 -15.89
CA ASP A 168 -14.71 34.26 -16.79
C ASP A 168 -15.67 35.21 -16.06
N LYS A 169 -16.02 34.89 -14.81
CA LYS A 169 -16.84 35.73 -13.94
C LYS A 169 -16.13 37.05 -13.56
N VAL A 170 -14.87 36.95 -13.13
CA VAL A 170 -14.05 38.07 -12.62
C VAL A 170 -13.49 38.94 -13.77
N LYS A 171 -13.39 38.40 -14.99
CA LYS A 171 -12.92 39.10 -16.20
C LYS A 171 -11.52 39.72 -16.04
N ILE A 172 -10.56 38.92 -15.59
CA ILE A 172 -9.16 39.36 -15.47
C ILE A 172 -8.54 39.69 -16.83
N LYS A 173 -7.58 40.61 -16.84
CA LYS A 173 -6.78 40.94 -18.03
C LYS A 173 -5.86 39.77 -18.41
N GLU A 174 -5.62 39.59 -19.70
CA GLU A 174 -4.77 38.50 -20.22
C GLU A 174 -3.36 38.49 -19.62
N GLU A 175 -2.79 39.66 -19.35
CA GLU A 175 -1.48 39.83 -18.73
C GLU A 175 -1.38 39.28 -17.29
N LYS A 176 -2.53 39.00 -16.66
CA LYS A 176 -2.63 38.35 -15.35
C LYS A 176 -2.88 36.85 -15.44
N TYR A 177 -3.06 36.25 -16.62
CA TYR A 177 -3.20 34.81 -16.72
C TYR A 177 -1.96 34.08 -16.15
N PRO A 178 -2.15 32.89 -15.53
CA PRO A 178 -1.04 32.07 -15.10
C PRO A 178 -0.08 31.77 -16.26
N SER A 179 1.22 31.79 -15.98
CA SER A 179 2.23 31.45 -17.00
C SER A 179 2.29 29.96 -17.31
N GLU A 180 1.77 29.13 -16.41
CA GLU A 180 1.67 27.68 -16.56
C GLU A 180 0.56 27.14 -15.65
N ILE A 181 -0.27 26.25 -16.19
CA ILE A 181 -1.29 25.50 -15.44
C ILE A 181 -1.02 24.02 -15.69
N ILE A 182 -0.78 23.27 -14.61
CA ILE A 182 -0.61 21.82 -14.62
C ILE A 182 -1.84 21.22 -13.95
N ILE A 183 -2.63 20.47 -14.70
CA ILE A 183 -3.85 19.82 -14.22
C ILE A 183 -3.56 18.35 -14.02
N GLU A 184 -3.83 17.83 -12.84
CA GLU A 184 -3.72 16.40 -12.49
C GLU A 184 -5.13 15.80 -12.45
N GLY A 185 -5.33 14.73 -13.21
CA GLY A 185 -6.62 14.04 -13.29
C GLY A 185 -6.97 13.55 -14.69
N ASN A 186 -8.12 12.89 -14.81
CA ASN A 186 -8.56 12.19 -16.00
C ASN A 186 -9.38 13.09 -16.94
N THR A 187 -8.83 14.25 -17.32
CA THR A 187 -9.50 15.28 -18.13
C THR A 187 -8.94 15.44 -19.55
N ASN A 188 -9.81 15.78 -20.50
CA ASN A 188 -9.40 16.20 -21.85
C ASN A 188 -9.25 17.71 -22.01
N GLY A 189 -9.57 18.52 -20.99
CA GLY A 189 -9.44 19.97 -21.00
C GLY A 189 -10.35 20.72 -21.99
N VAL A 190 -11.43 20.11 -22.49
CA VAL A 190 -12.31 20.71 -23.52
C VAL A 190 -13.00 21.99 -23.04
N TRP A 191 -13.20 22.15 -21.73
CA TRP A 191 -13.79 23.36 -21.13
C TRP A 191 -12.84 24.54 -21.05
N ILE A 192 -11.53 24.33 -21.25
CA ILE A 192 -10.55 25.40 -21.07
C ILE A 192 -10.65 26.40 -22.21
N ARG A 193 -10.79 27.68 -21.86
CA ARG A 193 -10.94 28.77 -22.83
C ARG A 193 -9.62 29.50 -23.03
N ASN A 194 -9.46 30.11 -24.21
CA ASN A 194 -8.25 30.85 -24.61
C ASN A 194 -6.97 30.00 -24.48
N ILE A 195 -7.03 28.73 -24.90
CA ILE A 195 -5.92 27.77 -24.79
C ILE A 195 -4.65 28.32 -25.46
N GLU A 196 -4.79 29.03 -26.57
CA GLU A 196 -3.68 29.65 -27.29
C GLU A 196 -2.95 30.75 -26.51
N LYS A 197 -3.56 31.25 -25.42
CA LYS A 197 -3.00 32.29 -24.54
C LYS A 197 -2.49 31.73 -23.20
N LYS A 198 -2.63 30.42 -22.97
CA LYS A 198 -2.27 29.73 -21.73
C LYS A 198 -1.31 28.59 -22.03
N ASN A 199 -0.35 28.36 -21.13
CA ASN A 199 0.51 27.18 -21.21
C ASN A 199 -0.06 26.10 -20.28
N ILE A 200 -0.86 25.20 -20.84
CA ILE A 200 -1.57 24.16 -20.07
C ILE A 200 -0.90 22.81 -20.29
N ARG A 201 -0.67 22.10 -19.19
CA ARG A 201 -0.27 20.70 -19.19
C ARG A 201 -1.29 19.88 -18.43
N ILE A 202 -1.62 18.70 -18.96
CA ILE A 202 -2.45 17.71 -18.27
C ILE A 202 -1.58 16.51 -17.95
N ILE A 203 -1.62 16.10 -16.69
CA ILE A 203 -0.98 14.89 -16.17
C ILE A 203 -2.11 13.89 -15.86
N TYR A 204 -2.16 12.80 -16.61
CA TYR A 204 -3.16 11.75 -16.42
C TYR A 204 -2.78 10.80 -15.28
N ASP A 205 -3.78 10.48 -14.43
CA ASP A 205 -3.65 9.49 -13.36
C ASP A 205 -3.88 8.06 -13.87
N ASP A 206 -4.80 7.88 -14.84
CA ASP A 206 -5.11 6.62 -15.50
C ASP A 206 -5.39 6.80 -17.00
N ILE A 207 -5.22 5.75 -17.81
CA ILE A 207 -5.41 5.81 -19.27
C ILE A 207 -6.78 5.26 -19.69
N PRO A 208 -7.73 6.11 -20.09
CA PRO A 208 -8.70 5.73 -21.10
C PRO A 208 -8.20 6.24 -22.46
N GLU A 209 -7.93 5.33 -23.40
CA GLU A 209 -7.54 5.67 -24.79
C GLU A 209 -8.52 6.67 -25.46
N LYS A 210 -9.78 6.71 -25.00
CA LYS A 210 -10.82 7.66 -25.44
C LYS A 210 -10.64 9.11 -24.96
N VAL A 211 -9.88 9.35 -23.89
CA VAL A 211 -9.68 10.71 -23.33
C VAL A 211 -8.58 11.44 -24.09
N ILE A 212 -7.47 10.76 -24.40
CA ILE A 212 -6.32 11.31 -25.13
C ILE A 212 -6.71 11.74 -26.56
N SER A 213 -7.60 10.99 -27.23
CA SER A 213 -8.01 11.28 -28.61
C SER A 213 -8.81 12.57 -28.78
N ASN A 214 -9.31 13.16 -27.68
CA ASN A 214 -10.20 14.33 -27.69
C ASN A 214 -9.57 15.60 -27.08
N THR A 215 -8.29 15.56 -26.70
CA THR A 215 -7.60 16.71 -26.11
C THR A 215 -7.38 17.83 -27.16
N PRO A 216 -7.77 19.09 -26.88
CA PRO A 216 -7.59 20.22 -27.79
C PRO A 216 -6.14 20.45 -28.23
N LYS A 217 -5.96 20.85 -29.50
CA LYS A 217 -4.66 21.27 -30.04
C LYS A 217 -4.15 22.48 -29.26
N GLY A 218 -3.01 22.33 -28.57
CA GLY A 218 -2.39 23.39 -27.75
C GLY A 218 -2.13 22.97 -26.30
N ILE A 219 -2.79 21.92 -25.82
CA ILE A 219 -2.54 21.33 -24.50
C ILE A 219 -1.47 20.25 -24.62
N LYS A 220 -0.47 20.27 -23.71
CA LYS A 220 0.51 19.19 -23.61
C LYS A 220 0.02 18.15 -22.61
N SER A 221 -0.17 16.92 -23.05
CA SER A 221 -0.48 15.81 -22.16
C SER A 221 0.74 14.94 -21.90
N THR A 222 0.89 14.51 -20.65
CA THR A 222 1.87 13.49 -20.23
C THR A 222 1.17 12.51 -19.29
N ILE A 223 1.56 11.24 -19.34
CA ILE A 223 1.14 10.26 -18.34
C ILE A 223 2.11 10.38 -17.17
N ASN A 224 1.62 10.25 -15.93
CA ASN A 224 2.51 10.01 -14.80
C ASN A 224 3.20 8.64 -15.01
N GLU A 225 4.33 8.64 -15.72
CA GLU A 225 5.23 7.50 -15.70
C GLU A 225 5.76 7.41 -14.27
N ILE A 226 5.18 6.52 -13.48
CA ILE A 226 5.79 6.13 -12.23
C ILE A 226 7.09 5.42 -12.62
N ASP A 227 8.22 6.12 -12.50
CA ASP A 227 9.58 5.57 -12.67
C ASP A 227 9.89 4.64 -11.48
N ILE A 228 9.08 3.59 -11.33
CA ILE A 228 9.39 2.47 -10.47
C ILE A 228 10.44 1.67 -11.22
N LYS A 229 11.59 1.49 -10.58
CA LYS A 229 12.64 0.54 -11.00
C LYS A 229 12.47 -0.75 -10.19
N PRO A 230 11.45 -1.58 -10.48
CA PRO A 230 11.18 -2.75 -9.66
C PRO A 230 12.32 -3.75 -9.79
N LYS A 231 12.86 -4.19 -8.66
CA LYS A 231 13.84 -5.30 -8.67
C LYS A 231 13.20 -6.62 -9.11
N ARG A 232 11.91 -6.81 -8.83
CA ARG A 232 11.12 -8.00 -9.12
C ARG A 232 9.80 -7.63 -9.81
N ILE A 233 9.45 -8.32 -10.88
CA ILE A 233 8.21 -8.13 -11.63
C ILE A 233 7.49 -9.46 -11.79
N ILE A 234 6.16 -9.47 -11.61
CA ILE A 234 5.30 -10.63 -11.84
C ILE A 234 4.25 -10.22 -12.89
N LEU A 235 4.26 -10.88 -14.04
CA LEU A 235 3.32 -10.68 -15.13
C LEU A 235 2.33 -11.84 -15.14
N LYS A 236 1.04 -11.52 -14.98
CA LYS A 236 -0.07 -12.49 -14.98
C LYS A 236 -1.02 -12.28 -16.17
N ARG A 237 -0.98 -11.13 -16.84
CA ARG A 237 -1.82 -10.81 -18.02
C ARG A 237 -1.07 -10.04 -19.11
N ASN A 238 -1.48 -10.24 -20.36
CA ASN A 238 -0.91 -9.57 -21.54
C ASN A 238 -1.06 -8.03 -21.52
N GLU A 239 -1.94 -7.46 -20.70
CA GLU A 239 -2.10 -6.00 -20.61
C GLU A 239 -1.06 -5.34 -19.69
N GLU A 240 -0.37 -6.13 -18.85
CA GLU A 240 0.53 -5.64 -17.80
C GLU A 240 1.92 -5.26 -18.33
N TYR A 241 2.36 -5.80 -19.47
CA TYR A 241 3.70 -5.51 -20.03
C TYR A 241 3.82 -4.17 -20.77
N LYS A 242 2.71 -3.47 -21.07
CA LYS A 242 2.73 -2.19 -21.82
C LYS A 242 3.00 -0.96 -20.92
N ARG A 243 3.03 -1.13 -19.59
CA ARG A 243 2.95 -0.03 -18.61
C ARG A 243 4.28 0.31 -17.92
N MET A 244 5.35 -0.45 -18.17
CA MET A 244 6.61 -0.31 -17.41
C MET A 244 7.85 -0.78 -18.18
N SER A 245 9.00 -0.18 -17.90
CA SER A 245 10.28 -0.64 -18.45
C SER A 245 10.74 -1.92 -17.74
N LEU A 246 10.49 -3.08 -18.38
CA LEU A 246 10.92 -4.39 -17.87
C LEU A 246 12.46 -4.57 -17.90
N LYS A 247 13.16 -3.72 -18.64
CA LYS A 247 14.61 -3.79 -18.87
C LYS A 247 15.43 -3.63 -17.60
N GLU A 248 14.89 -3.01 -16.56
CA GLU A 248 15.62 -2.73 -15.32
C GLU A 248 15.41 -3.78 -14.21
N ALA A 249 14.50 -4.74 -14.39
CA ALA A 249 14.20 -5.74 -13.38
C ALA A 249 15.27 -6.84 -13.31
N GLU A 250 15.73 -7.16 -12.10
CA GLU A 250 16.66 -8.26 -11.84
C GLU A 250 15.95 -9.61 -11.78
N GLU A 251 14.66 -9.63 -11.47
CA GLU A 251 13.84 -10.84 -11.37
C GLU A 251 12.50 -10.65 -12.09
N ILE A 252 12.17 -11.56 -13.00
CA ILE A 252 10.94 -11.50 -13.79
C ILE A 252 10.23 -12.86 -13.69
N CYS A 253 8.94 -12.83 -13.33
CA CYS A 253 8.04 -13.97 -13.32
C CYS A 253 6.94 -13.78 -14.35
N ILE A 254 6.72 -14.77 -15.22
CA ILE A 254 5.68 -14.76 -16.25
C ILE A 254 4.80 -15.97 -16.02
N ILE A 255 3.52 -15.72 -15.72
CA ILE A 255 2.59 -16.71 -15.19
C ILE A 255 1.32 -16.74 -16.04
N ARG A 256 0.86 -17.94 -16.44
CA ARG A 256 -0.43 -18.17 -17.12
C ARG A 256 -0.62 -17.43 -18.44
N MET A 257 0.46 -17.17 -19.18
CA MET A 257 0.38 -16.54 -20.49
C MET A 257 0.06 -17.56 -21.58
N LYS A 258 -0.73 -17.16 -22.57
CA LYS A 258 -1.10 -18.01 -23.72
C LYS A 258 -0.83 -17.30 -25.04
N ASP A 259 -0.41 -18.04 -26.05
CA ASP A 259 -0.27 -17.60 -27.44
C ASP A 259 0.52 -16.28 -27.59
N SER A 260 1.60 -16.13 -26.82
CA SER A 260 2.30 -14.86 -26.64
C SER A 260 3.80 -14.97 -26.95
N THR A 261 4.38 -13.89 -27.48
CA THR A 261 5.82 -13.78 -27.74
C THR A 261 6.44 -12.68 -26.89
N PHE A 262 7.46 -13.05 -26.11
CA PHE A 262 8.20 -12.17 -25.21
C PHE A 262 9.60 -11.93 -25.76
N GLU A 263 9.86 -10.71 -26.23
CA GLU A 263 11.13 -10.33 -26.85
C GLU A 263 11.60 -8.95 -26.34
N GLY A 264 12.89 -8.82 -26.01
CA GLY A 264 13.48 -7.54 -25.61
C GLY A 264 13.13 -7.07 -24.18
N LEU A 265 12.71 -8.01 -23.32
CA LEU A 265 12.26 -7.72 -21.94
C LEU A 265 13.33 -7.99 -20.87
N PHE A 266 14.40 -8.70 -21.20
CA PHE A 266 15.25 -9.40 -20.21
C PHE A 266 16.65 -8.80 -20.02
N ASP A 267 16.86 -7.54 -20.41
CA ASP A 267 18.20 -6.95 -20.55
C ASP A 267 19.05 -7.02 -19.26
N ASN A 268 18.50 -6.68 -18.08
CA ASN A 268 19.18 -6.79 -16.77
C ASN A 268 18.62 -7.95 -15.90
N CYS A 269 17.85 -8.85 -16.49
CA CYS A 269 17.21 -9.93 -15.74
C CYS A 269 18.27 -10.98 -15.35
N LYS A 270 18.36 -11.27 -14.05
CA LYS A 270 19.23 -12.31 -13.48
C LYS A 270 18.47 -13.60 -13.20
N LYS A 271 17.19 -13.49 -12.87
CA LYS A 271 16.31 -14.63 -12.57
C LYS A 271 15.02 -14.58 -13.37
N LEU A 272 14.77 -15.63 -14.16
CA LEU A 272 13.55 -15.75 -14.97
C LEU A 272 12.70 -16.93 -14.49
N TYR A 273 11.44 -16.66 -14.14
CA TYR A 273 10.45 -17.67 -13.79
C TYR A 273 9.35 -17.70 -14.86
N ILE A 274 9.07 -18.87 -15.42
CA ILE A 274 8.04 -19.10 -16.42
C ILE A 274 7.13 -20.19 -15.88
N ASP A 275 5.86 -19.86 -15.64
CA ASP A 275 4.92 -20.75 -14.96
C ASP A 275 3.58 -20.83 -15.72
N GLU A 276 3.06 -22.04 -15.89
CA GLU A 276 1.73 -22.30 -16.49
C GLU A 276 1.52 -21.62 -17.87
N CYS A 277 2.61 -21.43 -18.65
CA CYS A 277 2.53 -20.78 -19.96
C CYS A 277 2.25 -21.80 -21.08
N GLU A 278 1.40 -21.42 -22.04
CA GLU A 278 0.98 -22.29 -23.15
C GLU A 278 1.22 -21.61 -24.50
N ASN A 279 1.80 -22.32 -25.47
CA ASN A 279 2.09 -21.79 -26.81
C ASN A 279 2.87 -20.46 -26.80
N CYS A 280 3.79 -20.31 -25.86
CA CYS A 280 4.54 -19.07 -25.68
C CYS A 280 5.94 -19.15 -26.26
N LYS A 281 6.47 -18.02 -26.74
CA LYS A 281 7.85 -17.91 -27.22
C LYS A 281 8.62 -16.84 -26.45
N PHE A 282 9.75 -17.21 -25.88
CA PHE A 282 10.64 -16.34 -25.14
C PHE A 282 11.94 -16.16 -25.94
N ILE A 283 12.25 -14.92 -26.33
CA ILE A 283 13.41 -14.57 -27.16
C ILE A 283 14.34 -13.67 -26.36
N ILE A 284 15.46 -14.25 -25.91
CA ILE A 284 16.44 -13.60 -25.03
C ILE A 284 17.59 -13.04 -25.89
N LYS A 285 17.60 -11.73 -26.12
CA LYS A 285 18.61 -11.07 -26.97
C LYS A 285 19.91 -10.72 -26.22
N GLN A 286 19.75 -10.28 -24.98
CA GLN A 286 20.82 -9.96 -24.03
C GLN A 286 20.56 -10.77 -22.76
N ASN A 287 21.63 -11.17 -22.07
CA ASN A 287 21.53 -12.18 -21.03
C ASN A 287 22.43 -11.87 -19.83
N GLU A 288 21.82 -11.50 -18.71
CA GLU A 288 22.41 -11.60 -17.36
C GLU A 288 21.78 -12.76 -16.55
N ILE A 289 20.89 -13.54 -17.17
CA ILE A 289 20.12 -14.60 -16.51
C ILE A 289 21.08 -15.73 -16.13
N ASN A 290 21.25 -15.92 -14.82
CA ASN A 290 22.02 -17.02 -14.24
C ASN A 290 21.14 -18.14 -13.69
N LYS A 291 19.88 -17.85 -13.39
CA LYS A 291 18.90 -18.80 -12.85
C LYS A 291 17.59 -18.73 -13.65
N MET A 292 17.09 -19.89 -14.04
CA MET A 292 15.79 -19.99 -14.70
C MET A 292 14.95 -21.09 -14.07
N LYS A 293 13.66 -20.85 -13.89
CA LYS A 293 12.70 -21.87 -13.44
C LYS A 293 11.52 -21.92 -14.41
N ILE A 294 11.24 -23.10 -14.93
CA ILE A 294 10.20 -23.34 -15.93
C ILE A 294 9.26 -24.41 -15.36
N THR A 295 8.01 -24.06 -15.13
CA THR A 295 7.05 -24.90 -14.40
C THR A 295 5.72 -24.99 -15.12
N ARG A 296 5.13 -26.19 -15.24
CA ARG A 296 3.77 -26.42 -15.77
C ARG A 296 3.52 -25.80 -17.16
N CYS A 297 4.55 -25.66 -17.99
CA CYS A 297 4.44 -25.03 -19.30
C CYS A 297 4.13 -26.06 -20.39
N LYS A 298 3.42 -25.64 -21.43
CA LYS A 298 3.08 -26.45 -22.61
C LYS A 298 3.48 -25.75 -23.90
N ASN A 299 4.11 -26.47 -24.82
CA ASN A 299 4.52 -25.96 -26.14
C ASN A 299 5.20 -24.58 -26.05
N THR A 300 6.08 -24.43 -25.05
CA THR A 300 6.76 -23.16 -24.76
C THR A 300 8.19 -23.20 -25.28
N GLU A 301 8.54 -22.25 -26.13
CA GLU A 301 9.83 -22.16 -26.78
C GLU A 301 10.68 -21.07 -26.11
N ILE A 302 11.91 -21.40 -25.73
CA ILE A 302 12.89 -20.47 -25.13
C ILE A 302 14.12 -20.47 -26.01
N THR A 303 14.40 -19.33 -26.63
CA THR A 303 15.50 -19.15 -27.58
C THR A 303 16.28 -17.88 -27.29
N GLY A 304 17.52 -17.81 -27.76
CA GLY A 304 18.34 -16.62 -27.65
C GLY A 304 19.74 -16.87 -27.09
N LYS A 305 20.42 -15.80 -26.66
CA LYS A 305 21.72 -15.88 -25.99
C LYS A 305 21.51 -16.33 -24.55
N LEU A 306 22.02 -17.50 -24.18
CA LEU A 306 21.86 -18.08 -22.84
C LEU A 306 23.19 -18.44 -22.17
N ASP A 307 24.29 -17.85 -22.63
CA ASP A 307 25.67 -18.20 -22.24
C ASP A 307 25.97 -18.06 -20.72
N ASN A 308 25.24 -17.20 -20.00
CA ASN A 308 25.40 -16.96 -18.56
C ASN A 308 24.53 -17.85 -17.67
N LEU A 309 23.70 -18.71 -18.26
CA LEU A 309 22.75 -19.53 -17.52
C LEU A 309 23.46 -20.66 -16.77
N GLU A 310 23.51 -20.56 -15.44
CA GLU A 310 24.20 -21.51 -14.57
C GLU A 310 23.28 -22.61 -14.06
N GLU A 311 22.02 -22.27 -13.78
CA GLU A 311 21.04 -23.15 -13.13
C GLU A 311 19.69 -23.08 -13.83
N ILE A 312 19.15 -24.23 -14.21
CA ILE A 312 17.75 -24.39 -14.61
C ILE A 312 17.06 -25.37 -13.68
N VAL A 313 15.85 -24.98 -13.25
CA VAL A 313 14.89 -25.86 -12.59
C VAL A 313 13.69 -26.06 -13.51
N THR A 314 13.33 -27.32 -13.77
CA THR A 314 12.13 -27.64 -14.57
C THR A 314 11.16 -28.53 -13.79
N ILE A 315 9.86 -28.21 -13.83
CA ILE A 315 8.78 -29.01 -13.23
C ILE A 315 7.64 -29.16 -14.25
N ASP A 316 7.18 -30.39 -14.50
CA ASP A 316 5.96 -30.69 -15.27
C ASP A 316 5.79 -29.90 -16.59
N ASN A 317 6.78 -29.95 -17.49
CA ASN A 317 6.69 -29.24 -18.77
C ASN A 317 6.42 -30.21 -19.93
N GLU A 318 5.44 -29.89 -20.77
CA GLU A 318 5.07 -30.63 -21.97
C GLU A 318 5.55 -29.90 -23.22
N GLU A 319 6.29 -30.58 -24.11
CA GLU A 319 6.70 -30.04 -25.42
C GLU A 319 7.45 -28.69 -25.35
N CYS A 320 8.15 -28.41 -24.23
CA CYS A 320 8.90 -27.18 -24.05
C CYS A 320 10.35 -27.32 -24.51
N SER A 321 10.90 -26.29 -25.15
CA SER A 321 12.32 -26.25 -25.52
C SER A 321 13.14 -25.74 -24.33
N ILE A 322 13.63 -26.66 -23.50
CA ILE A 322 14.44 -26.32 -22.33
C ILE A 322 15.88 -26.03 -22.76
N PRO A 323 16.46 -24.86 -22.42
CA PRO A 323 17.85 -24.56 -22.73
C PRO A 323 18.86 -25.49 -22.04
N GLU A 324 20.02 -25.70 -22.65
CA GLU A 324 21.12 -26.46 -22.03
C GLU A 324 21.88 -25.60 -21.00
N THR A 325 22.34 -26.22 -19.91
CA THR A 325 23.02 -25.55 -18.78
C THR A 325 23.95 -26.53 -18.05
N LYS A 326 24.93 -26.00 -17.29
CA LYS A 326 25.86 -26.78 -16.45
C LYS A 326 25.17 -27.47 -15.28
N LYS A 327 24.11 -26.88 -14.69
CA LYS A 327 23.28 -27.50 -13.65
C LYS A 327 21.83 -27.50 -14.11
N ASN A 328 21.43 -28.62 -14.69
CA ASN A 328 20.03 -28.90 -14.98
C ASN A 328 19.47 -29.76 -13.84
N THR A 329 18.63 -29.16 -13.00
CA THR A 329 17.97 -29.88 -11.92
C THR A 329 16.52 -30.11 -12.34
N LYS A 330 16.21 -31.36 -12.73
CA LYS A 330 14.82 -31.79 -12.80
C LYS A 330 14.38 -32.03 -11.36
N GLU A 331 13.48 -31.19 -10.85
CA GLU A 331 13.01 -31.31 -9.47
C GLU A 331 12.32 -32.68 -9.30
N ASP A 332 12.69 -33.38 -8.23
CA ASP A 332 12.15 -34.70 -7.90
C ASP A 332 10.67 -34.55 -7.53
N THR A 333 9.82 -34.68 -8.55
CA THR A 333 8.41 -34.29 -8.51
C THR A 333 7.54 -35.49 -8.86
N GLU A 334 6.53 -35.74 -8.05
CA GLU A 334 5.44 -36.65 -8.38
C GLU A 334 4.24 -35.87 -8.88
N ILE A 335 3.66 -36.31 -10.00
CA ILE A 335 2.45 -35.70 -10.57
C ILE A 335 1.36 -36.76 -10.60
N ILE A 336 0.24 -36.45 -9.99
CA ILE A 336 -0.93 -37.32 -9.88
C ILE A 336 -2.10 -36.60 -10.54
N ASP A 337 -2.42 -37.01 -11.77
CA ASP A 337 -3.60 -36.54 -12.48
C ASP A 337 -4.79 -37.46 -12.19
N MET A 338 -5.79 -36.93 -11.49
CA MET A 338 -6.98 -37.69 -11.12
C MET A 338 -8.02 -37.72 -12.25
N ASN A 339 -7.81 -36.99 -13.35
CA ASN A 339 -8.65 -37.01 -14.56
C ASN A 339 -10.16 -36.80 -14.28
N ASN A 340 -10.50 -35.99 -13.28
CA ASN A 340 -11.88 -35.74 -12.81
C ASN A 340 -12.64 -37.02 -12.42
N GLN A 341 -11.92 -38.05 -11.99
CA GLN A 341 -12.53 -39.29 -11.52
C GLN A 341 -12.72 -39.24 -10.01
N LYS A 342 -13.89 -39.70 -9.56
CA LYS A 342 -14.16 -39.97 -8.14
C LYS A 342 -13.25 -41.09 -7.66
N LYS A 343 -12.18 -40.74 -6.94
CA LYS A 343 -11.19 -41.67 -6.44
C LYS A 343 -10.46 -41.08 -5.24
N ASP A 344 -10.66 -41.66 -4.07
CA ASP A 344 -9.82 -41.36 -2.91
C ASP A 344 -8.39 -41.84 -3.16
N ILE A 345 -7.42 -41.01 -2.78
CA ILE A 345 -5.99 -41.33 -2.91
C ILE A 345 -5.29 -41.15 -1.57
N GLU A 346 -4.38 -42.07 -1.30
CA GLU A 346 -3.46 -42.00 -0.19
C GLU A 346 -2.04 -42.07 -0.77
N ILE A 347 -1.25 -41.03 -0.51
CA ILE A 347 0.08 -40.84 -1.11
C ILE A 347 1.12 -40.93 -0.01
N GLU A 348 2.08 -41.82 -0.21
CA GLU A 348 3.32 -41.92 0.56
C GLU A 348 4.47 -41.79 -0.44
N THR A 349 5.28 -40.74 -0.31
CA THR A 349 6.26 -40.36 -1.33
C THR A 349 7.50 -39.73 -0.74
N ASP A 350 8.66 -40.05 -1.31
CA ASP A 350 9.97 -39.46 -0.98
C ASP A 350 10.29 -38.21 -1.83
N LYS A 351 9.35 -37.83 -2.70
CA LYS A 351 9.51 -36.77 -3.70
C LYS A 351 9.45 -35.41 -3.02
N LYS A 352 10.34 -34.51 -3.41
CA LYS A 352 10.42 -33.15 -2.86
C LYS A 352 9.17 -32.33 -3.19
N HIS A 353 8.57 -32.56 -4.36
CA HIS A 353 7.37 -31.87 -4.80
C HIS A 353 6.28 -32.87 -5.21
N VAL A 354 5.04 -32.62 -4.82
CA VAL A 354 3.87 -33.42 -5.17
C VAL A 354 2.82 -32.51 -5.77
N ILE A 355 2.41 -32.79 -7.01
CA ILE A 355 1.36 -32.04 -7.70
C ILE A 355 0.18 -32.97 -7.94
N ILE A 356 -0.98 -32.59 -7.42
CA ILE A 356 -2.23 -33.33 -7.56
C ILE A 356 -3.20 -32.43 -8.30
N ARG A 357 -3.73 -32.91 -9.43
CA ARG A 357 -4.60 -32.09 -10.28
C ARG A 357 -5.85 -32.83 -10.73
N ASN A 358 -6.88 -32.06 -11.07
CA ASN A 358 -8.14 -32.56 -11.62
C ASN A 358 -8.84 -33.57 -10.68
N GLY A 359 -8.79 -33.35 -9.37
CA GLY A 359 -9.53 -34.14 -8.39
C GLY A 359 -11.02 -33.82 -8.43
N TYR A 360 -11.88 -34.83 -8.27
CA TYR A 360 -13.33 -34.63 -8.21
C TYR A 360 -13.94 -35.54 -7.14
N ASP A 361 -14.69 -34.98 -6.19
CA ASP A 361 -15.47 -35.73 -5.16
C ASP A 361 -14.60 -36.80 -4.47
N SER A 362 -13.43 -36.38 -3.97
CA SER A 362 -12.36 -37.28 -3.53
C SER A 362 -11.67 -36.82 -2.25
N ILE A 363 -11.23 -37.78 -1.45
CA ILE A 363 -10.36 -37.56 -0.30
C ILE A 363 -8.91 -37.75 -0.74
N ILE A 364 -8.10 -36.72 -0.54
CA ILE A 364 -6.66 -36.72 -0.80
C ILE A 364 -5.95 -36.80 0.55
N LYS A 365 -5.35 -37.94 0.84
CA LYS A 365 -4.53 -38.13 2.04
C LYS A 365 -3.06 -38.15 1.65
N ILE A 366 -2.26 -37.36 2.34
CA ILE A 366 -0.80 -37.44 2.23
C ILE A 366 -0.28 -37.92 3.57
N LYS A 367 0.43 -39.06 3.54
CA LYS A 367 1.18 -39.60 4.65
C LYS A 367 2.64 -39.32 4.35
N SER A 368 3.26 -38.42 5.10
CA SER A 368 4.67 -38.13 4.92
C SER A 368 5.33 -37.79 6.25
N ASP A 369 6.42 -38.49 6.56
CA ASP A 369 7.39 -38.10 7.59
C ASP A 369 8.43 -37.10 7.01
N ILE A 370 8.11 -36.44 5.89
CA ILE A 370 9.08 -35.75 5.03
C ILE A 370 8.56 -34.39 4.54
N ASN A 371 9.45 -33.38 4.56
CA ASN A 371 9.29 -31.96 4.19
C ASN A 371 8.99 -31.71 2.68
N SER A 372 8.00 -32.38 2.10
CA SER A 372 7.61 -32.20 0.69
C SER A 372 6.69 -30.99 0.50
N ASP A 373 6.87 -30.28 -0.62
CA ASP A 373 5.91 -29.26 -1.07
C ASP A 373 4.75 -29.92 -1.80
N VAL A 374 3.52 -29.55 -1.47
CA VAL A 374 2.30 -30.12 -2.03
C VAL A 374 1.51 -29.04 -2.76
N THR A 375 1.16 -29.27 -4.02
CA THR A 375 0.26 -28.41 -4.80
C THR A 375 -0.97 -29.20 -5.21
N ILE A 376 -2.15 -28.68 -4.90
CA ILE A 376 -3.43 -29.19 -5.35
C ILE A 376 -4.07 -28.16 -6.27
N GLU A 377 -4.40 -28.55 -7.49
CA GLU A 377 -4.92 -27.62 -8.49
C GLU A 377 -6.12 -28.15 -9.27
N ASN A 378 -6.96 -27.22 -9.74
CA ASN A 378 -8.09 -27.51 -10.64
C ASN A 378 -9.00 -28.64 -10.13
N SER A 379 -9.30 -28.62 -8.84
CA SER A 379 -9.97 -29.75 -8.17
C SER A 379 -11.30 -29.32 -7.54
N GLU A 380 -12.29 -30.19 -7.64
CA GLU A 380 -13.65 -29.93 -7.19
C GLU A 380 -14.11 -30.94 -6.12
N ASP A 381 -14.82 -30.46 -5.10
CA ASP A 381 -15.37 -31.29 -4.02
C ASP A 381 -14.31 -32.21 -3.35
N ILE A 382 -13.15 -31.64 -3.05
CA ILE A 382 -12.05 -32.38 -2.43
C ILE A 382 -11.94 -32.15 -0.92
N ILE A 383 -11.44 -33.17 -0.23
CA ILE A 383 -11.04 -33.10 1.17
C ILE A 383 -9.55 -33.45 1.25
N PHE A 384 -8.74 -32.53 1.75
CA PHE A 384 -7.33 -32.79 1.99
C PHE A 384 -7.08 -33.21 3.44
N GLU A 385 -6.32 -34.27 3.64
CA GLU A 385 -5.81 -34.68 4.96
C GLU A 385 -4.28 -34.82 4.88
N GLY A 386 -3.56 -33.87 5.46
CA GLY A 386 -2.12 -33.94 5.65
C GLY A 386 -1.81 -34.12 7.12
N GLU A 387 -1.36 -35.31 7.52
CA GLU A 387 -0.90 -35.60 8.88
C GLU A 387 0.64 -35.53 8.96
N TYR A 388 1.19 -35.05 10.08
CA TYR A 388 2.62 -35.13 10.56
C TYR A 388 3.57 -33.91 10.39
N GLU A 389 4.71 -33.98 11.09
CA GLU A 389 5.34 -32.92 11.93
C GLU A 389 6.05 -31.75 11.21
N GLU A 390 6.41 -31.87 9.92
CA GLU A 390 7.05 -30.77 9.17
C GLU A 390 6.76 -30.92 7.66
N TYR A 391 5.63 -30.39 7.15
CA TYR A 391 5.49 -30.20 5.69
C TYR A 391 6.21 -28.93 5.23
N GLY A 392 6.64 -28.95 3.97
CA GLY A 392 7.08 -27.75 3.25
C GLY A 392 5.91 -26.81 2.97
N ASN A 393 5.81 -26.34 1.73
CA ASN A 393 4.75 -25.43 1.29
C ASN A 393 3.54 -26.22 0.78
N ILE A 394 2.34 -25.86 1.24
CA ILE A 394 1.09 -26.42 0.75
C ILE A 394 0.34 -25.36 -0.04
N GLN A 395 -0.03 -25.68 -1.27
CA GLN A 395 -0.70 -24.75 -2.17
C GLN A 395 -2.01 -25.34 -2.72
N PHE A 396 -3.06 -24.53 -2.69
CA PHE A 396 -4.33 -24.80 -3.35
C PHE A 396 -4.57 -23.75 -4.44
N ASN A 397 -4.79 -24.19 -5.67
CA ASN A 397 -4.99 -23.33 -6.83
C ASN A 397 -6.26 -23.70 -7.58
N ASN A 398 -7.20 -22.76 -7.73
CA ASN A 398 -8.41 -22.98 -8.53
C ASN A 398 -9.19 -24.22 -8.06
N CYS A 399 -9.41 -24.33 -6.75
CA CYS A 399 -10.14 -25.45 -6.13
C CYS A 399 -11.51 -25.00 -5.61
N LYS A 400 -12.54 -25.81 -5.79
CA LYS A 400 -13.91 -25.42 -5.46
C LYS A 400 -14.72 -26.56 -4.86
N ASN A 401 -15.33 -26.34 -3.70
CA ASN A 401 -16.30 -27.27 -3.15
C ASN A 401 -17.74 -26.75 -3.33
N LYS A 402 -18.70 -27.66 -3.27
CA LYS A 402 -20.12 -27.34 -3.16
C LYS A 402 -20.39 -26.60 -1.85
N GLU A 403 -21.29 -25.60 -1.91
CA GLU A 403 -21.74 -24.90 -0.72
C GLU A 403 -22.43 -25.88 0.25
N GLN A 404 -21.93 -25.94 1.48
CA GLN A 404 -22.57 -26.70 2.56
C GLN A 404 -23.77 -25.91 3.09
N LYS A 405 -24.96 -26.52 3.08
CA LYS A 405 -26.15 -25.97 3.74
C LYS A 405 -26.12 -26.35 5.21
N GLU A 406 -25.91 -25.40 6.12
CA GLU A 406 -25.89 -25.70 7.57
C GLU A 406 -27.28 -26.13 8.07
N TYR A 407 -27.31 -27.23 8.85
CA TYR A 407 -27.91 -27.27 10.19
C TYR A 407 -27.70 -28.61 10.92
N ASN A 408 -27.27 -29.70 10.25
CA ASN A 408 -27.09 -31.02 10.89
C ASN A 408 -26.00 -31.94 10.29
N GLU A 409 -25.22 -31.50 9.30
CA GLU A 409 -24.14 -32.31 8.71
C GLU A 409 -22.79 -31.96 9.37
N GLN A 410 -21.97 -32.98 9.67
CA GLN A 410 -20.61 -32.76 10.17
C GLN A 410 -19.86 -31.86 9.19
N GLU A 411 -19.35 -30.74 9.70
CA GLU A 411 -18.66 -29.74 8.90
C GLU A 411 -17.42 -30.35 8.23
N ILE A 412 -17.47 -30.55 6.91
CA ILE A 412 -16.37 -31.18 6.17
C ILE A 412 -15.25 -30.13 6.01
N LYS A 413 -14.07 -30.43 6.57
CA LYS A 413 -12.89 -29.57 6.54
C LYS A 413 -11.68 -30.34 6.05
N SER A 414 -10.89 -29.70 5.21
CA SER A 414 -9.53 -30.15 4.93
C SER A 414 -8.66 -29.93 6.15
N ARG A 415 -7.91 -30.95 6.57
CA ARG A 415 -7.03 -30.91 7.74
C ARG A 415 -5.58 -30.78 7.32
N ILE A 416 -4.92 -29.73 7.78
CA ILE A 416 -3.50 -29.48 7.59
C ILE A 416 -2.89 -29.45 8.99
N ARG A 417 -1.99 -30.37 9.32
CA ARG A 417 -1.31 -30.34 10.63
C ARG A 417 -0.28 -29.20 10.68
N TYR A 418 0.95 -29.47 10.23
CA TYR A 418 2.06 -28.52 10.27
C TYR A 418 2.49 -28.16 8.86
N ALA A 419 2.72 -26.89 8.55
CA ALA A 419 3.26 -26.47 7.26
C ALA A 419 4.22 -25.27 7.40
N GLN A 420 5.23 -25.23 6.53
CA GLN A 420 6.11 -24.06 6.42
C GLN A 420 5.31 -22.85 5.91
N SER A 421 4.60 -23.02 4.80
CA SER A 421 3.68 -22.02 4.26
C SER A 421 2.44 -22.67 3.68
N ILE A 422 1.33 -21.93 3.69
CA ILE A 422 0.06 -22.31 3.07
C ILE A 422 -0.38 -21.20 2.14
N ILE A 423 -0.63 -21.53 0.88
CA ILE A 423 -1.07 -20.59 -0.16
C ILE A 423 -2.41 -21.06 -0.72
N ILE A 424 -3.44 -20.23 -0.62
CA ILE A 424 -4.79 -20.51 -1.10
C ILE A 424 -5.14 -19.45 -2.14
N ASN A 425 -5.34 -19.87 -3.39
CA ASN A 425 -5.49 -18.96 -4.51
C ASN A 425 -6.65 -19.38 -5.42
N LYS A 426 -7.60 -18.47 -5.63
CA LYS A 426 -8.81 -18.71 -6.43
C LYS A 426 -9.60 -19.93 -5.95
N CYS A 427 -9.74 -20.08 -4.64
CA CYS A 427 -10.47 -21.19 -4.04
C CYS A 427 -11.86 -20.75 -3.55
N GLU A 428 -12.87 -21.63 -3.67
CA GLU A 428 -14.25 -21.33 -3.28
C GLU A 428 -14.86 -22.44 -2.41
N ASN A 429 -15.55 -22.03 -1.34
CA ASN A 429 -16.33 -22.86 -0.42
C ASN A 429 -15.54 -24.00 0.25
N MET A 430 -14.22 -23.90 0.27
CA MET A 430 -13.37 -24.83 1.02
C MET A 430 -13.23 -24.36 2.48
N LYS A 431 -13.15 -25.30 3.41
CA LYS A 431 -12.86 -25.04 4.82
C LYS A 431 -11.57 -25.76 5.22
N PHE A 432 -10.68 -25.05 5.91
CA PHE A 432 -9.37 -25.55 6.32
C PHE A 432 -9.27 -25.52 7.86
N ASP A 433 -8.89 -26.66 8.45
CA ASP A 433 -8.51 -26.80 9.85
C ASP A 433 -6.99 -27.02 9.90
N ILE A 434 -6.28 -26.03 10.42
CA ILE A 434 -4.83 -25.88 10.34
C ILE A 434 -4.28 -25.92 11.77
N ASP A 435 -3.34 -26.82 12.07
CA ASP A 435 -2.76 -26.90 13.41
C ASP A 435 -1.66 -25.82 13.57
N GLU A 436 -0.72 -25.70 12.63
CA GLU A 436 0.40 -24.74 12.68
C GLU A 436 0.89 -24.31 11.28
N VAL A 437 1.25 -23.02 11.16
CA VAL A 437 1.94 -22.44 9.99
C VAL A 437 3.10 -21.57 10.47
N LYS A 438 4.29 -21.79 9.93
CA LYS A 438 5.51 -21.13 10.42
C LYS A 438 5.81 -19.79 9.73
N GLU A 439 5.89 -19.76 8.41
CA GLU A 439 6.31 -18.57 7.65
C GLU A 439 5.14 -17.77 7.10
N LEU A 440 4.32 -18.38 6.23
CA LEU A 440 3.32 -17.64 5.46
C LEU A 440 1.99 -18.37 5.38
N LEU A 441 0.92 -17.67 5.76
CA LEU A 441 -0.45 -18.01 5.36
C LEU A 441 -0.95 -16.96 4.38
N GLU A 442 -1.09 -17.33 3.11
CA GLU A 442 -1.54 -16.45 2.03
C GLU A 442 -2.89 -16.90 1.47
N VAL A 443 -3.82 -15.95 1.33
CA VAL A 443 -5.16 -16.17 0.77
C VAL A 443 -5.47 -15.07 -0.25
N VAL A 444 -5.57 -15.44 -1.52
CA VAL A 444 -5.73 -14.49 -2.62
C VAL A 444 -6.90 -14.87 -3.51
N ASP A 445 -7.71 -13.89 -3.89
CA ASP A 445 -8.85 -14.04 -4.81
C ASP A 445 -9.79 -15.21 -4.42
N SER A 446 -9.99 -15.46 -3.12
CA SER A 446 -10.63 -16.70 -2.62
C SER A 446 -11.82 -16.44 -1.68
N LYS A 447 -12.78 -17.36 -1.67
CA LYS A 447 -13.92 -17.41 -0.72
C LYS A 447 -13.87 -18.69 0.11
N VAL A 448 -13.21 -18.67 1.27
CA VAL A 448 -12.88 -19.89 2.05
C VAL A 448 -13.10 -19.71 3.55
N GLY A 449 -13.17 -20.82 4.29
CA GLY A 449 -13.13 -20.84 5.76
C GLY A 449 -11.76 -21.30 6.25
N ILE A 450 -11.18 -20.59 7.21
CA ILE A 450 -9.87 -20.90 7.79
C ILE A 450 -9.97 -20.95 9.31
N PHE A 451 -9.60 -22.10 9.86
CA PHE A 451 -9.52 -22.34 11.29
C PHE A 451 -8.08 -22.71 11.62
N VAL A 452 -7.37 -21.82 12.30
CA VAL A 452 -6.04 -22.12 12.86
C VAL A 452 -6.21 -22.45 14.34
N ARG A 453 -5.70 -23.60 14.80
CA ARG A 453 -5.84 -24.04 16.20
C ARG A 453 -4.81 -23.36 17.11
N PRO A 454 -5.19 -22.93 18.33
CA PRO A 454 -4.26 -22.38 19.30
C PRO A 454 -3.62 -23.49 20.14
N PHE A 455 -2.48 -24.05 19.74
CA PHE A 455 -1.73 -25.01 20.56
C PHE A 455 -0.24 -24.98 20.19
N PRO A 456 0.72 -24.80 21.14
CA PRO A 456 0.73 -23.93 22.33
C PRO A 456 1.05 -22.46 21.98
N CYS A 457 0.78 -21.54 22.92
CA CYS A 457 0.79 -20.06 22.79
C CYS A 457 2.09 -19.37 22.30
N ASP A 458 3.12 -20.11 21.94
CA ASP A 458 4.45 -19.59 21.57
C ASP A 458 4.77 -19.71 20.08
N VAL A 459 3.98 -20.49 19.33
CA VAL A 459 4.12 -20.64 17.89
C VAL A 459 3.49 -19.44 17.18
N LYS A 460 4.32 -18.73 16.40
CA LYS A 460 3.91 -17.54 15.63
C LYS A 460 4.17 -17.77 14.15
N THR A 461 3.14 -17.57 13.34
CA THR A 461 3.30 -17.45 11.89
C THR A 461 4.01 -16.14 11.59
N ASP A 462 5.03 -16.11 10.74
CA ASP A 462 5.69 -14.84 10.45
C ASP A 462 4.75 -13.85 9.76
N THR A 463 4.06 -14.27 8.69
CA THR A 463 3.19 -13.42 7.89
C THR A 463 1.83 -14.06 7.60
N ILE A 464 0.77 -13.30 7.79
CA ILE A 464 -0.57 -13.60 7.26
C ILE A 464 -0.88 -12.56 6.19
N HIS A 465 -1.17 -13.00 4.98
CA HIS A 465 -1.51 -12.15 3.84
C HIS A 465 -2.87 -12.54 3.27
N ILE A 466 -3.83 -11.62 3.26
CA ILE A 466 -5.17 -11.84 2.72
C ILE A 466 -5.51 -10.72 1.76
N GLU A 467 -5.75 -11.06 0.49
CA GLU A 467 -5.99 -10.10 -0.59
C GLU A 467 -7.20 -10.50 -1.43
N ASN A 468 -8.07 -9.53 -1.73
CA ASN A 468 -9.25 -9.69 -2.61
C ASN A 468 -10.10 -10.92 -2.25
N SER A 469 -10.23 -11.23 -0.96
CA SER A 469 -10.78 -12.49 -0.47
C SER A 469 -11.92 -12.30 0.53
N GLN A 470 -12.82 -13.28 0.60
CA GLN A 470 -13.91 -13.33 1.57
C GLN A 470 -13.73 -14.56 2.47
N LEU A 471 -13.52 -14.33 3.76
CA LEU A 471 -13.43 -15.43 4.72
C LEU A 471 -14.80 -15.73 5.31
N ILE A 472 -15.36 -16.91 5.01
CA ILE A 472 -16.68 -17.33 5.50
C ILE A 472 -16.63 -17.60 7.01
N SER A 473 -15.47 -18.05 7.49
CA SER A 473 -15.16 -18.26 8.90
C SER A 473 -13.67 -18.08 9.08
N PHE A 474 -13.24 -17.19 9.99
CA PHE A 474 -11.84 -16.99 10.33
C PHE A 474 -11.68 -17.08 11.84
N SER A 475 -10.94 -18.08 12.35
CA SER A 475 -10.67 -18.16 13.78
C SER A 475 -9.63 -17.11 14.18
N SER A 476 -10.00 -16.24 15.11
CA SER A 476 -9.25 -15.08 15.63
C SER A 476 -7.96 -15.42 16.41
N PHE A 477 -7.46 -16.65 16.30
CA PHE A 477 -6.35 -17.17 17.11
C PHE A 477 -5.03 -17.29 16.36
N ALA A 478 -4.99 -16.97 15.07
CA ALA A 478 -3.73 -17.00 14.31
C ALA A 478 -2.78 -15.90 14.83
N SER A 479 -1.76 -16.32 15.58
CA SER A 479 -0.72 -15.42 16.08
C SER A 479 0.30 -15.17 14.98
N CYS A 480 0.64 -13.90 14.74
CA CYS A 480 1.60 -13.57 13.71
C CYS A 480 2.54 -12.41 14.04
N ASN A 481 3.66 -12.31 13.33
CA ASN A 481 4.50 -11.12 13.40
C ASN A 481 3.92 -10.00 12.53
N LYS A 482 3.51 -10.32 11.30
CA LYS A 482 2.99 -9.36 10.33
C LYS A 482 1.64 -9.80 9.73
N GLY A 483 0.63 -8.94 9.84
CA GLY A 483 -0.67 -9.12 9.19
C GLY A 483 -0.85 -8.14 8.02
N ILE A 484 -1.19 -8.62 6.84
CA ILE A 484 -1.47 -7.82 5.65
C ILE A 484 -2.87 -8.19 5.15
N ILE A 485 -3.78 -7.22 5.16
CA ILE A 485 -5.15 -7.42 4.68
C ILE A 485 -5.51 -6.34 3.68
N ILE A 486 -5.91 -6.75 2.48
CA ILE A 486 -6.17 -5.86 1.36
C ILE A 486 -7.52 -6.23 0.73
N ASN A 487 -8.44 -5.27 0.63
CA ASN A 487 -9.70 -5.40 -0.12
C ASN A 487 -10.44 -6.72 0.19
N SER A 488 -10.58 -7.05 1.48
CA SER A 488 -11.06 -8.36 1.93
C SER A 488 -12.14 -8.23 3.00
N SER A 489 -12.95 -9.28 3.18
CA SER A 489 -14.08 -9.30 4.12
C SER A 489 -14.15 -10.58 4.94
N GLY A 490 -14.93 -10.57 6.03
CA GLY A 490 -15.10 -11.74 6.91
C GLY A 490 -13.95 -11.98 7.91
N ILE A 491 -13.10 -10.98 8.10
CA ILE A 491 -11.96 -11.01 9.03
C ILE A 491 -12.31 -10.17 10.24
N ASN A 492 -12.68 -10.80 11.35
CA ASN A 492 -13.21 -10.10 12.52
C ASN A 492 -12.15 -9.81 13.60
N SER A 493 -10.92 -10.34 13.48
CA SER A 493 -9.83 -10.12 14.44
C SER A 493 -8.47 -10.61 13.92
N ILE A 494 -7.40 -9.90 14.29
CA ILE A 494 -6.01 -10.38 14.30
C ILE A 494 -5.40 -10.16 15.70
N SER A 495 -6.10 -10.64 16.73
CA SER A 495 -5.84 -10.30 18.14
C SER A 495 -4.43 -10.62 18.67
N TYR A 496 -3.63 -11.38 17.93
CA TYR A 496 -2.31 -11.85 18.37
C TYR A 496 -1.15 -11.40 17.44
N CYS A 497 -1.38 -10.43 16.55
CA CYS A 497 -0.31 -9.84 15.74
C CYS A 497 0.64 -8.96 16.57
N GLN A 498 1.96 -9.14 16.44
CA GLN A 498 2.94 -8.51 17.35
C GLN A 498 3.75 -7.36 16.75
N GLU A 499 4.18 -7.43 15.50
CA GLU A 499 5.05 -6.40 14.93
C GLU A 499 4.25 -5.37 14.13
N GLU A 500 3.55 -5.79 13.08
CA GLU A 500 2.95 -4.87 12.12
C GLU A 500 1.62 -5.40 11.55
N VAL A 501 0.59 -4.55 11.55
CA VAL A 501 -0.65 -4.79 10.81
C VAL A 501 -0.79 -3.72 9.71
N ILE A 502 -1.00 -4.18 8.47
CA ILE A 502 -1.27 -3.34 7.29
C ILE A 502 -2.67 -3.66 6.79
N MET A 503 -3.52 -2.65 6.71
CA MET A 503 -4.87 -2.76 6.16
C MET A 503 -5.04 -1.78 5.00
N LYS A 504 -5.55 -2.26 3.86
CA LYS A 504 -5.83 -1.40 2.70
C LYS A 504 -7.20 -1.66 2.12
N ARG A 505 -7.95 -0.61 1.78
CA ARG A 505 -9.28 -0.71 1.14
C ARG A 505 -10.24 -1.64 1.89
N MET A 506 -10.21 -1.56 3.22
CA MET A 506 -11.10 -2.33 4.09
C MET A 506 -12.38 -1.54 4.38
N GLN A 507 -13.53 -2.21 4.50
CA GLN A 507 -14.83 -1.55 4.71
C GLN A 507 -15.66 -2.22 5.79
N ASP A 508 -16.24 -1.43 6.70
CA ASP A 508 -17.26 -1.84 7.69
C ASP A 508 -16.86 -3.04 8.55
N VAL A 509 -15.63 -3.01 9.06
CA VAL A 509 -15.07 -4.10 9.89
C VAL A 509 -14.81 -3.64 11.30
N LYS A 510 -15.16 -4.50 12.26
CA LYS A 510 -14.76 -4.34 13.66
C LYS A 510 -13.50 -5.14 13.93
N PHE A 511 -12.45 -4.50 14.43
CA PHE A 511 -11.16 -5.11 14.71
C PHE A 511 -10.78 -5.04 16.20
N MET A 512 -10.20 -6.14 16.69
CA MET A 512 -9.43 -6.16 17.93
C MET A 512 -7.95 -6.31 17.60
N LEU A 513 -7.11 -5.44 18.14
CA LEU A 513 -5.65 -5.46 17.98
C LEU A 513 -4.98 -6.13 19.19
N SER A 514 -3.78 -6.65 18.99
CA SER A 514 -2.98 -7.18 20.09
C SER A 514 -2.42 -6.05 20.96
N GLU A 515 -2.33 -6.28 22.27
CA GLU A 515 -1.58 -5.41 23.18
C GLU A 515 -0.10 -5.33 22.80
N LYS A 516 0.47 -6.40 22.22
CA LYS A 516 1.87 -6.49 21.82
C LYS A 516 2.17 -5.82 20.48
N LEU A 517 1.14 -5.42 19.73
CA LEU A 517 1.31 -4.84 18.40
C LEU A 517 2.14 -3.56 18.47
N LYS A 518 3.17 -3.42 17.61
CA LYS A 518 4.01 -2.23 17.56
C LYS A 518 3.57 -1.21 16.52
N LYS A 519 3.15 -1.67 15.33
CA LYS A 519 2.80 -0.79 14.20
C LYS A 519 1.45 -1.14 13.57
N LEU A 520 0.70 -0.10 13.23
CA LEU A 520 -0.57 -0.18 12.50
C LEU A 520 -0.54 0.79 11.32
N GLU A 521 -0.71 0.28 10.11
CA GLU A 521 -0.81 1.08 8.89
C GLU A 521 -2.16 0.82 8.22
N MET A 522 -2.88 1.91 7.93
CA MET A 522 -4.20 1.88 7.29
C MET A 522 -4.21 2.82 6.09
N GLU A 523 -4.72 2.34 4.96
CA GLU A 523 -4.80 3.10 3.71
C GLU A 523 -6.14 2.88 3.02
N GLU A 524 -6.86 3.96 2.68
CA GLU A 524 -8.16 3.88 1.97
C GLU A 524 -9.22 3.01 2.70
N CYS A 525 -9.15 2.91 4.03
CA CYS A 525 -10.11 2.14 4.82
C CYS A 525 -11.34 2.98 5.17
N SER A 526 -12.54 2.37 5.24
CA SER A 526 -13.77 3.06 5.66
C SER A 526 -14.55 2.26 6.71
N GLY A 527 -15.18 2.93 7.68
CA GLY A 527 -16.14 2.28 8.58
C GLY A 527 -15.50 1.29 9.57
N ILE A 528 -14.22 1.47 9.90
CA ILE A 528 -13.50 0.55 10.79
C ILE A 528 -13.65 0.96 12.26
N ASP A 529 -14.05 0.02 13.12
CA ASP A 529 -14.10 0.19 14.57
C ASP A 529 -12.97 -0.61 15.23
N ILE A 530 -12.00 0.08 15.82
CA ILE A 530 -10.88 -0.50 16.56
C ILE A 530 -11.19 -0.39 18.06
N ASP A 531 -11.56 -1.51 18.66
CA ASP A 531 -11.96 -1.61 20.08
C ASP A 531 -10.76 -1.66 21.05
N SER A 532 -9.53 -1.64 20.54
CA SER A 532 -8.29 -1.74 21.33
C SER A 532 -7.57 -0.40 21.43
N ASP A 533 -7.01 -0.09 22.60
CA ASP A 533 -6.20 1.12 22.79
C ASP A 533 -4.89 1.02 21.99
N VAL A 534 -4.63 2.01 21.14
CA VAL A 534 -3.41 2.10 20.33
C VAL A 534 -2.26 2.77 21.07
N LYS A 535 -2.39 3.04 22.37
CA LYS A 535 -1.33 3.60 23.22
C LYS A 535 0.04 2.97 22.96
N GLY A 536 1.02 3.80 22.63
CA GLY A 536 2.42 3.39 22.45
C GLY A 536 2.72 2.64 21.15
N LYS A 537 1.77 2.58 20.21
CA LYS A 537 1.93 1.98 18.88
C LYS A 537 2.23 3.05 17.83
N GLU A 538 3.01 2.72 16.81
CA GLU A 538 3.18 3.56 15.62
C GLU A 538 1.94 3.41 14.73
N VAL A 539 1.07 4.43 14.69
CA VAL A 539 -0.17 4.40 13.90
C VAL A 539 -0.09 5.37 12.74
N LYS A 540 -0.20 4.85 11.52
CA LYS A 540 -0.21 5.60 10.26
C LYS A 540 -1.53 5.38 9.55
N MET A 541 -2.23 6.47 9.22
CA MET A 541 -3.50 6.45 8.51
C MET A 541 -3.43 7.34 7.28
N ILE A 542 -3.82 6.83 6.12
CA ILE A 542 -3.83 7.57 4.85
C ILE A 542 -5.20 7.39 4.19
N LYS A 543 -5.90 8.47 3.86
CA LYS A 543 -7.16 8.40 3.09
C LYS A 543 -8.26 7.53 3.71
N CYS A 544 -8.31 7.42 5.04
CA CYS A 544 -9.32 6.60 5.73
C CYS A 544 -10.55 7.43 6.11
N GLN A 545 -11.74 6.81 6.16
CA GLN A 545 -13.01 7.50 6.46
C GLN A 545 -13.83 6.77 7.54
N ASN A 546 -14.63 7.50 8.32
CA ASN A 546 -15.58 6.92 9.28
C ASN A 546 -14.94 5.90 10.25
N MET A 547 -13.83 6.28 10.86
CA MET A 547 -13.03 5.41 11.72
C MET A 547 -13.36 5.67 13.19
N LYS A 548 -13.39 4.64 14.03
CA LYS A 548 -13.49 4.76 15.49
C LYS A 548 -12.28 4.09 16.13
N ILE A 549 -11.45 4.87 16.82
CA ILE A 549 -10.18 4.39 17.40
C ILE A 549 -10.01 4.97 18.80
N ILE A 550 -9.55 4.15 19.74
CA ILE A 550 -9.18 4.57 21.10
C ILE A 550 -7.67 4.85 21.11
N ASP A 551 -7.26 6.10 21.36
CA ASP A 551 -5.85 6.49 21.52
C ASP A 551 -5.66 7.29 22.80
N THR A 552 -5.08 6.67 23.82
CA THR A 552 -4.76 7.35 25.09
C THR A 552 -3.36 7.98 25.10
N SER A 553 -2.66 8.03 23.96
CA SER A 553 -1.28 8.53 23.83
C SER A 553 -1.10 9.68 22.85
N ASN A 554 -2.13 10.08 22.10
CA ASN A 554 -2.06 11.09 21.04
C ASN A 554 -0.95 10.79 20.00
N SER A 555 -0.81 9.53 19.59
CA SER A 555 0.28 9.05 18.72
C SER A 555 -0.11 8.84 17.26
N ILE A 556 -1.40 9.00 16.92
CA ILE A 556 -1.90 8.82 15.55
C ILE A 556 -1.38 9.94 14.63
N GLN A 557 -0.84 9.57 13.47
CA GLN A 557 -0.55 10.47 12.35
C GLN A 557 -1.61 10.29 11.24
N PRO A 558 -2.71 11.05 11.25
CA PRO A 558 -3.70 11.00 10.19
C PRO A 558 -3.26 11.86 9.00
N ILE A 559 -3.33 11.30 7.80
CA ILE A 559 -3.08 11.99 6.54
C ILE A 559 -4.33 11.83 5.67
N GLU A 560 -5.02 12.93 5.36
CA GLU A 560 -6.20 12.93 4.47
C GLU A 560 -7.33 12.00 4.96
N CYS A 561 -7.63 11.95 6.27
CA CYS A 561 -8.69 11.09 6.81
C CYS A 561 -9.89 11.89 7.30
N ASP A 562 -11.11 11.41 7.03
CA ASP A 562 -12.37 12.09 7.38
C ASP A 562 -13.15 11.32 8.45
N ASN A 563 -13.88 12.00 9.33
CA ASN A 563 -14.73 11.39 10.36
C ASN A 563 -14.01 10.34 11.24
N VAL A 564 -12.75 10.62 11.63
CA VAL A 564 -12.00 9.77 12.55
C VAL A 564 -12.32 10.16 13.98
N LYS A 565 -13.12 9.38 14.68
CA LYS A 565 -13.41 9.57 16.11
C LYS A 565 -12.29 8.96 16.95
N VAL A 566 -11.39 9.82 17.45
CA VAL A 566 -10.38 9.45 18.45
C VAL A 566 -10.96 9.65 19.84
N ILE A 567 -11.12 8.57 20.61
CA ILE A 567 -11.60 8.66 22.00
C ILE A 567 -10.41 8.83 22.94
N THR A 568 -10.11 10.07 23.33
CA THR A 568 -9.14 10.39 24.39
C THR A 568 -9.82 10.38 25.76
N GLU A 569 -9.22 9.79 26.80
CA GLU A 569 -9.80 9.56 28.15
C GLU A 569 -10.34 10.81 28.91
N GLN A 570 -10.19 12.04 28.39
CA GLN A 570 -10.73 13.23 29.06
C GLN A 570 -12.27 13.29 29.14
N GLN A 571 -13.00 12.37 28.50
CA GLN A 571 -14.47 12.29 28.63
C GLN A 571 -15.00 11.41 29.78
N ASN A 572 -14.13 10.82 30.62
CA ASN A 572 -14.56 10.06 31.82
C ASN A 572 -14.31 10.79 33.16
N GLY A 573 -13.99 12.08 33.11
CA GLY A 573 -13.72 12.88 34.30
C GLY A 573 -14.85 13.85 34.66
N MET A 574 -16.03 13.36 35.05
CA MET A 574 -16.95 13.99 36.03
C MET A 574 -18.31 13.27 36.03
N GLY A 575 -18.45 12.27 36.90
CA GLY A 575 -19.70 11.54 37.09
C GLY A 575 -19.63 10.51 38.21
N SER A 576 -19.53 11.01 39.45
CA SER A 576 -19.81 10.30 40.72
C SER A 576 -19.11 8.96 40.99
N GLY A 577 -18.16 8.98 41.92
CA GLY A 577 -17.72 7.77 42.60
C GLY A 577 -18.84 7.16 43.44
N PHE A 578 -18.98 5.83 43.37
CA PHE A 578 -19.29 4.97 44.50
C PHE A 578 -18.60 3.64 44.26
N GLY A 579 -17.65 3.30 45.13
CA GLY A 579 -16.87 2.06 45.04
C GLY A 579 -17.67 0.80 45.35
N ARG A 580 -16.98 -0.33 45.13
CA ARG A 580 -17.15 -1.73 45.60
C ARG A 580 -16.90 -2.66 44.40
N PHE A 581 -16.02 -3.66 44.40
CA PHE A 581 -15.21 -4.31 45.43
C PHE A 581 -14.15 -5.13 44.66
N LEU A 582 -12.85 -4.90 44.89
CA LEU A 582 -11.88 -6.00 44.86
C LEU A 582 -11.83 -6.52 46.30
N ALA A 583 -12.33 -7.73 46.51
CA ALA A 583 -11.97 -8.54 47.65
C ALA A 583 -11.83 -9.99 47.18
N SER A 584 -10.60 -10.37 46.89
CA SER A 584 -10.13 -11.72 47.14
C SER A 584 -10.41 -12.08 48.60
N GLY A 585 -11.17 -13.14 48.83
CA GLY A 585 -11.45 -13.63 50.17
C GLY A 585 -12.20 -14.95 50.13
N ASN A 586 -11.45 -16.04 50.12
CA ASN A 586 -11.75 -17.31 50.77
C ASN A 586 -13.24 -17.64 50.96
N ILE A 587 -13.79 -18.45 50.05
CA ILE A 587 -14.81 -19.41 50.46
C ILE A 587 -14.08 -20.66 50.94
N ALA A 588 -14.36 -20.98 52.20
CA ALA A 588 -13.71 -21.94 53.04
C ALA A 588 -13.71 -23.38 52.48
N MET A 589 -12.59 -24.07 52.67
CA MET A 589 -12.65 -25.46 53.12
C MET A 589 -13.28 -25.46 54.52
N GLY A 590 -14.53 -25.91 54.60
CA GLY A 590 -15.14 -26.41 55.82
C GLY A 590 -15.60 -27.84 55.53
N GLY A 591 -14.73 -28.80 55.84
CA GLY A 591 -15.06 -30.22 55.72
C GLY A 591 -16.13 -30.63 56.72
N PHE A 592 -17.07 -31.44 56.27
CA PHE A 592 -17.73 -32.41 57.14
C PHE A 592 -16.98 -33.73 57.02
N GLY A 593 -16.30 -34.05 58.13
CA GLY A 593 -15.60 -35.28 58.39
C GLY A 593 -14.90 -35.17 59.74
N GLY A 594 -15.66 -35.20 60.84
CA GLY A 594 -15.12 -35.52 62.17
C GLY A 594 -15.38 -34.51 63.28
N GLU A 595 -15.98 -35.02 64.35
CA GLU A 595 -16.19 -34.43 65.68
C GLU A 595 -14.87 -34.15 66.45
N PHE A 596 -15.01 -33.46 67.60
CA PHE A 596 -14.04 -33.27 68.73
C PHE A 596 -12.98 -32.15 68.52
N LEU A 597 -12.63 -31.23 69.45
CA LEU A 597 -12.83 -31.06 70.91
C LEU A 597 -12.64 -29.59 71.32
N HIS A 598 -13.42 -29.18 72.33
CA HIS A 598 -13.30 -28.08 73.31
C HIS A 598 -13.19 -26.60 72.89
#